data_AF-A0A151UI03-F1
#
_entry.id   AF-A0A151UI03-F1
#
_cell.length_a   1.000
_cell.length_b   1.000
_cell.length_c   1.000
_cell.angle_alpha   90.00
_cell.angle_beta   90.00
_cell.angle_gamma   90.00
#
_symmetry.space_group_name_H-M   'P 1'
#
loop_
_entity.id
_entity.type
_entity.pdbx_description
1 polymer ?
#
loop_
_entity_poly.entity_id
_entity_poly.type
_entity_poly.pdbx_seq_one_letter_code
_entity_poly.pdbx_strand_id
1 'polypeptide(L)' 'MMIQFRKNLWPVKFAFHSSGVSGMFSVGWHSFARENELQIGDVCIFELVNGEDGILDLHVFRDQCEVMH' A
#
# COMPACT_ATOMS: atom_id res chain seq x y z
N MET A 1 2.26 4.09 -10.09
CA MET A 1 0.99 4.41 -9.41
C MET A 1 1.30 5.33 -8.25
N MET A 2 0.32 6.09 -7.80
CA MET A 2 0.46 6.95 -6.64
C MET A 2 -0.36 6.37 -5.50
N ILE A 3 0.25 6.16 -4.34
CA ILE A 3 -0.46 5.80 -3.11
C ILE A 3 -0.62 7.07 -2.29
N GLN A 4 -1.87 7.45 -2.06
CA GLN A 4 -2.21 8.51 -1.13
C GLN A 4 -2.39 7.91 0.28
N PHE A 5 -1.74 8.50 1.28
CA PHE A 5 -1.89 8.09 2.67
C PHE A 5 -1.61 9.24 3.62
N ARG A 6 -2.50 9.52 4.58
CA ARG A 6 -2.36 10.59 5.58
C ARG A 6 -1.92 11.93 4.97
N LYS A 7 -2.51 12.31 3.82
CA LYS A 7 -2.23 13.52 3.04
C LYS A 7 -0.90 13.55 2.27
N ASN A 8 -0.13 12.47 2.28
CA ASN A 8 1.08 12.32 1.47
C ASN A 8 0.80 11.47 0.22
N LEU A 9 1.51 11.75 -0.87
CA LEU A 9 1.48 10.98 -2.11
C LEU A 9 2.82 10.28 -2.32
N TRP A 10 2.77 8.97 -2.53
CA TRP A 10 3.95 8.12 -2.63
C TRP A 10 4.02 7.47 -4.02
N PRO A 11 5.11 7.68 -4.77
CA PRO A 11 5.33 6.99 -6.02
C PRO A 11 5.70 5.53 -5.74
N VAL A 12 4.82 4.61 -6.13
CA VAL A 12 5.04 3.17 -6.00
C VAL A 12 4.83 2.49 -7.34
N LYS A 13 5.80 1.65 -7.74
CA LYS A 13 5.70 0.88 -8.98
C LYS A 13 4.81 -0.34 -8.76
N PHE A 14 3.88 -0.56 -9.68
CA PHE A 14 3.11 -1.79 -9.77
C PHE A 14 3.66 -2.61 -10.93
N ALA A 15 4.00 -3.87 -10.67
CA ALA A 15 4.57 -4.77 -11.67
C ALA A 15 3.71 -6.02 -11.78
N PHE A 16 3.41 -6.43 -13.02
CA PHE A 16 2.73 -7.69 -13.29
C PHE A 16 3.75 -8.84 -13.30
N HIS A 17 3.35 -9.99 -12.79
CA HIS A 17 4.06 -11.24 -13.03
C HIS A 17 3.95 -11.64 -14.50
N SER A 18 4.81 -12.56 -14.95
CA SER A 18 4.89 -13.00 -16.36
C SER A 18 3.56 -13.54 -16.90
N SER A 19 2.69 -14.06 -16.03
CA SER A 19 1.37 -14.56 -16.39
C SER A 19 0.35 -13.46 -16.69
N GLY A 20 0.60 -12.21 -16.27
CA GLY A 20 -0.31 -11.07 -16.42
C GLY A 20 -1.55 -11.09 -15.52
N VAL A 21 -1.78 -12.19 -14.79
CA VAL A 21 -2.99 -12.38 -13.95
C VAL A 21 -2.83 -11.75 -12.56
N SER A 22 -1.59 -11.64 -12.08
CA SER A 22 -1.28 -11.07 -10.78
C SER A 22 -0.15 -10.05 -10.89
N GLY A 23 -0.08 -9.18 -9.91
CA GLY A 23 0.97 -8.19 -9.79
C GLY A 23 1.22 -7.83 -8.33
N MET A 24 2.26 -7.04 -8.11
CA MET A 24 2.65 -6.57 -6.80
C MET A 24 3.10 -5.12 -6.85
N PHE A 25 2.92 -4.42 -5.71
CA PHE A 25 3.71 -3.22 -5.46
C PHE A 25 5.17 -3.62 -5.26
N SER A 26 6.05 -2.98 -6.02
CA SER A 26 7.47 -3.32 -6.13
C SER A 26 8.32 -2.17 -5.60
N VAL A 27 9.05 -1.47 -6.48
CA VAL A 27 9.90 -0.35 -6.09
C VAL A 27 9.07 0.73 -5.41
N GLY A 28 9.55 1.18 -4.25
CA GLY A 28 8.89 2.19 -3.41
C GLY A 28 8.02 1.61 -2.29
N TRP A 29 7.50 0.38 -2.45
CA TRP A 29 6.61 -0.22 -1.45
C TRP A 29 7.30 -0.45 -0.10
N HIS A 30 8.51 -0.99 -0.10
CA HIS A 30 9.23 -1.26 1.15
C HIS A 30 9.54 0.02 1.93
N SER A 31 10.00 1.08 1.26
CA SER A 31 10.23 2.39 1.89
C SER A 31 8.94 2.97 2.44
N PHE A 32 7.86 2.95 1.64
CA PHE A 32 6.53 3.37 2.05
C PHE A 32 6.06 2.65 3.33
N ALA A 33 6.12 1.31 3.32
CA ALA A 33 5.65 0.50 4.45
C ALA A 33 6.45 0.79 5.72
N ARG A 34 7.78 0.92 5.60
CA ARG A 34 8.66 1.24 6.72
C ARG A 34 8.40 2.64 7.29
N GLU A 35 8.30 3.65 6.43
CA GLU A 35 8.10 5.04 6.84
C GLU A 35 6.70 5.29 7.44
N ASN A 36 5.71 4.48 7.07
CA ASN A 36 4.35 4.55 7.61
C ASN A 36 4.07 3.50 8.69
N GLU A 37 5.12 2.79 9.12
CA GLU A 37 5.11 1.82 10.20
C GLU A 37 4.07 0.69 10.00
N LEU A 38 3.83 0.28 8.75
CA LEU A 38 2.97 -0.86 8.46
C LEU A 38 3.57 -2.12 9.06
N GLN A 39 2.77 -2.86 9.81
CA GLN A 39 3.18 -4.10 10.46
C GLN A 39 2.47 -5.31 9.85
N ILE A 40 3.04 -6.48 10.08
CA ILE A 40 2.33 -7.75 9.84
C ILE A 40 1.08 -7.75 10.74
N GLY A 41 -0.07 -8.04 10.14
CA GLY A 41 -1.37 -7.99 10.81
C GLY A 41 -2.23 -6.79 10.37
N ASP A 42 -1.60 -5.69 9.94
CA ASP A 42 -2.34 -4.54 9.42
C ASP A 42 -3.14 -4.90 8.15
N VAL A 43 -4.39 -4.44 8.08
CA VAL A 43 -5.23 -4.58 6.91
C VAL A 43 -5.15 -3.29 6.08
N CYS A 44 -4.64 -3.42 4.86
CA CYS A 44 -4.53 -2.33 3.90
C CYS A 44 -5.65 -2.43 2.85
N ILE A 45 -6.51 -1.41 2.76
CA ILE A 45 -7.54 -1.26 1.74
C ILE A 45 -7.11 -0.16 0.77
N PHE A 46 -7.00 -0.50 -0.52
CA PHE A 46 -6.66 0.45 -1.57
C PHE A 46 -7.92 0.80 -2.37
N GLU A 47 -8.36 2.05 -2.28
CA GLU A 47 -9.47 2.57 -3.08
C GLU A 47 -8.94 3.31 -4.31
N LEU A 48 -9.44 2.98 -5.51
CA LEU A 48 -9.10 3.71 -6.72
C LEU A 48 -9.90 5.00 -6.79
N VAL A 49 -9.25 6.14 -6.51
CA VAL A 49 -9.89 7.46 -6.49
C VAL A 49 -9.68 8.25 -7.79
N ASN A 50 -8.66 7.91 -8.57
CA ASN A 50 -8.46 8.45 -9.91
C ASN A 50 -7.84 7.38 -10.82
N GLY A 51 -8.61 6.92 -11.82
CA GLY A 51 -8.18 5.90 -12.77
C GLY A 51 -7.20 6.40 -13.83
N GLU A 52 -7.32 7.66 -14.25
CA GLU A 52 -6.45 8.25 -15.28
C GLU A 52 -5.03 8.45 -14.76
N ASP A 53 -4.91 9.00 -13.55
CA ASP A 53 -3.62 9.23 -12.87
C ASP A 53 -3.14 8.01 -12.06
N GLY A 54 -3.95 6.97 -11.94
CA GLY A 54 -3.64 5.75 -11.20
C GLY A 54 -3.36 6.01 -9.72
N ILE A 55 -4.24 6.80 -9.07
CA ILE A 55 -4.14 7.15 -7.65
C ILE A 55 -4.99 6.21 -6.82
N LEU A 56 -4.36 5.56 -5.84
CA LEU A 56 -5.00 4.72 -4.85
C LEU A 56 -4.96 5.43 -3.49
N ASP A 57 -6.12 5.68 -2.87
CA ASP A 57 -6.16 6.11 -1.46
C ASP A 57 -6.05 4.88 -0.56
N LEU A 58 -5.13 4.94 0.39
CA LEU A 58 -4.87 3.83 1.30
C LEU A 58 -5.57 4.07 2.64
N HIS A 59 -6.38 3.09 3.04
CA HIS A 59 -6.93 2.99 4.39
C HIS A 59 -6.26 1.83 5.12
N VAL A 60 -5.66 2.12 6.28
CA VAL A 60 -4.97 1.12 7.09
C VAL A 60 -5.76 0.91 8.38
N PHE A 61 -6.21 -0.32 8.59
CA PHE A 61 -6.79 -0.78 9.85
C PHE A 61 -5.70 -1.54 10.59
N ARG A 62 -5.19 -0.92 11.66
CA ARG A 62 -4.11 -1.49 12.46
C ARG A 62 -4.68 -2.56 13.39
N ASP A 63 -4.06 -3.73 13.37
CA ASP A 63 -4.44 -4.79 14.29
C ASP A 63 -4.05 -4.40 15.73
N GLN A 64 -4.96 -4.59 16.68
CA GLN A 64 -4.76 -4.24 18.10
C GLN A 64 -4.46 -5.47 18.95
N CYS A 65 -3.78 -6.46 18.40
CA CYS A 65 -3.24 -7.54 19.22
C CYS A 65 -2.01 -7.02 20.00
N GLU A 66 -2.27 -6.39 21.15
CA GLU A 66 -1.28 -6.33 22.24
C GLU A 66 -0.92 -7.77 22.60
N VAL A 67 0.26 -8.22 22.17
CA VAL A 67 0.84 -9.45 22.69
C VAL A 67 1.18 -9.16 24.15
N MET A 68 0.30 -9.57 25.06
CA MET A 68 0.61 -9.67 26.48
C MET A 68 1.82 -10.59 26.61
N HIS A 69 3.00 -10.00 26.88
CA HIS A 69 4.18 -10.72 27.35
C HIS A 69 4.14 -10.84 28.87
#